data_AF-A0A852Z7D7-F1
#
_entry.id   AF-A0A852Z7D7-F1
#
_cell.length_a   1.000
_cell.length_b   1.000
_cell.length_c   1.000
_cell.angle_alpha   90.00
_cell.angle_beta   90.00
_cell.angle_gamma   90.00
#
_symmetry.space_group_name_H-M   'P 1'
#
loop_
_entity.id
_entity.type
_entity.pdbx_description
1 polymer ?
#
loop_
_entity_poly.entity_id
_entity_poly.type
_entity_poly.pdbx_seq_one_letter_code
_entity_poly.pdbx_strand_id
1 'polypeptide(L)'
;MTDTGWYGASEVQASAPPWDAPDWDSPDWTMPERSTPEWTLDTTGPDDRAAGGSGRDDGSDDSPGGGERRRADRQGPSWPDELDGPGSGADDEPSAPLTPMGGTPAPAPAPDDRAADRPVQPGRPSEPGRPGRSEPANGPAAARSVPAEPAAKAGFDGPDGPGWATPEPETERSAASGAGEPRSSSRLRWLPERLRPTPGDLQVLAWWVLTRLGILLIAMTGPWLFHGTGKIPSFWDSWKQWDFWHFDRIATFGYFAPGWSTPIEAFFPGFPMTLRLGVLVGIPTVVGGLLVSFVAGGVAAVALARLADREWGPGAGRYAAAMWMLAPPAIFLAAPYTEALFLALAIPAWLSARRGTWWLAAVLAAGACTVRVSGIFLVVALAVEFLTSGRRKQLLDGLWLALPAVPVLGYMAYLYANTGDWLRWYHAQSQEWYRGFTPPWDSFFNTWNAATGHTAFGDVSDALRANFEWMFRAELVAMLLGLVVTVVLLTLRRWGEATWVGVQVAAFATSYWFFSVPRATLLWFPLWIGLGALAVRRPWVWRAYVILAVPLFGIWAAAYLTGRWSG
;
A
#
# COMPACT_ATOMS: atom_id res chain seq x y z
N MET A 1 11.97 -26.12 -64.06
CA MET A 1 12.65 -24.81 -64.02
C MET A 1 12.70 -24.41 -62.55
N THR A 2 13.79 -24.79 -61.87
CA THR A 2 14.94 -23.93 -61.51
C THR A 2 14.61 -23.09 -60.26
N ASP A 3 15.01 -23.44 -59.03
CA ASP A 3 16.38 -23.72 -58.48
C ASP A 3 17.24 -22.43 -58.50
N THR A 4 17.96 -21.95 -57.46
CA THR A 4 18.45 -22.44 -56.14
C THR A 4 18.07 -21.45 -54.99
N GLY A 5 18.45 -21.53 -53.70
CA GLY A 5 19.05 -22.61 -52.86
C GLY A 5 20.12 -22.14 -51.83
N TRP A 6 19.92 -22.41 -50.52
CA TRP A 6 20.90 -22.41 -49.38
C TRP A 6 21.48 -21.05 -48.89
N TYR A 7 21.89 -20.78 -47.64
CA TYR A 7 21.91 -21.43 -46.29
C TYR A 7 21.31 -20.42 -45.26
N GLY A 8 21.07 -20.67 -43.97
CA GLY A 8 21.24 -21.84 -43.08
C GLY A 8 21.80 -21.47 -41.70
N ALA A 9 21.04 -21.66 -40.60
CA ALA A 9 21.46 -21.44 -39.20
C ALA A 9 20.68 -22.38 -38.24
N SER A 10 21.33 -22.90 -37.21
CA SER A 10 20.85 -23.99 -36.35
C SER A 10 19.67 -23.63 -35.44
N GLU A 11 18.67 -24.52 -35.38
CA GLU A 11 17.69 -24.54 -34.31
C GLU A 11 18.38 -24.84 -32.96
N VAL A 12 18.50 -23.81 -32.12
CA VAL A 12 18.63 -23.99 -30.68
C VAL A 12 17.29 -23.66 -30.08
N GLN A 13 16.53 -24.71 -29.75
CA GLN A 13 15.21 -24.61 -29.13
C GLN A 13 15.37 -24.15 -27.68
N ALA A 14 15.51 -22.83 -27.48
CA ALA A 14 15.60 -22.21 -26.17
C ALA A 14 14.24 -22.26 -25.46
N SER A 15 13.99 -23.36 -24.75
CA SER A 15 12.89 -23.49 -23.80
C SER A 15 13.10 -22.53 -22.63
N ALA A 16 12.54 -21.32 -22.72
CA ALA A 16 12.27 -20.52 -21.53
C ALA A 16 11.35 -21.35 -20.61
N PRO A 17 11.62 -21.44 -19.29
CA PRO A 17 10.73 -22.15 -18.38
C PRO A 17 9.38 -21.44 -18.36
N PRO A 18 8.27 -22.10 -18.75
CA PRO A 18 6.97 -21.53 -18.51
C PRO A 18 6.73 -21.50 -17.00
N TRP A 19 5.99 -20.51 -16.53
CA TRP A 19 5.23 -20.67 -15.30
C TRP A 19 4.02 -21.55 -15.62
N ASP A 20 4.28 -22.83 -15.88
CA ASP A 20 3.22 -23.82 -16.07
C ASP A 20 2.47 -23.94 -14.73
N ALA A 21 1.20 -23.56 -14.77
CA ALA A 21 0.28 -23.89 -13.69
C ALA A 21 0.23 -25.43 -13.61
N PRO A 22 0.46 -26.05 -12.43
CA PRO A 22 0.39 -27.50 -12.32
C PRO A 22 -0.98 -28.00 -12.76
N ASP A 23 -1.01 -29.13 -13.47
CA ASP A 23 -2.26 -29.77 -13.90
C ASP A 23 -2.89 -30.52 -12.72
N TRP A 24 -3.60 -29.77 -11.87
CA TRP A 24 -4.12 -30.23 -10.57
C TRP A 24 -5.19 -31.33 -10.66
N ASP A 25 -5.65 -31.69 -11.86
CA ASP A 25 -6.66 -32.73 -12.08
C ASP A 25 -6.06 -34.12 -12.42
N SER A 26 -4.73 -34.27 -12.48
CA SER A 26 -4.09 -35.59 -12.72
C SER A 26 -4.03 -36.44 -11.43
N PRO A 27 -4.52 -37.70 -11.43
CA PRO A 27 -4.58 -38.52 -10.22
C PRO A 27 -3.27 -39.21 -9.81
N ASP A 28 -2.21 -39.15 -10.63
CA ASP A 28 -1.00 -39.99 -10.51
C ASP A 28 0.29 -39.21 -10.15
N TRP A 29 0.20 -38.01 -9.57
CA TRP A 29 1.39 -37.21 -9.23
C TRP A 29 2.04 -37.61 -7.89
N THR A 30 3.33 -37.98 -7.93
CA THR A 30 4.18 -38.23 -6.75
C THR A 30 5.51 -37.49 -6.83
N MET A 31 5.99 -36.94 -5.71
CA MET A 31 7.30 -36.25 -5.63
C MET A 31 8.51 -37.19 -5.89
N PRO A 32 9.58 -36.68 -6.52
CA PRO A 32 10.93 -37.24 -6.36
C PRO A 32 11.55 -36.77 -5.03
N GLU A 33 12.15 -37.70 -4.28
CA GLU A 33 12.91 -37.36 -3.07
C GLU A 33 14.18 -36.54 -3.40
N ARG A 34 14.58 -35.64 -2.51
CA ARG A 34 15.91 -35.02 -2.50
C ARG A 34 16.51 -35.06 -1.10
N SER A 35 17.78 -35.42 -1.04
CA SER A 35 18.58 -35.57 0.17
C SER A 35 18.92 -34.23 0.83
N THR A 36 18.90 -34.23 2.16
CA THR A 36 19.33 -33.11 3.01
C THR A 36 20.77 -33.29 3.48
N PRO A 37 21.64 -32.27 3.37
CA PRO A 37 22.91 -32.24 4.10
C PRO A 37 22.68 -31.82 5.57
N GLU A 38 23.18 -32.61 6.51
CA GLU A 38 23.27 -32.22 7.93
C GLU A 38 24.42 -31.22 8.14
N TRP A 39 24.25 -30.29 9.10
CA TRP A 39 25.29 -29.33 9.49
C TRP A 39 25.71 -29.55 10.94
N THR A 40 26.91 -30.08 11.15
CA THR A 40 27.58 -30.07 12.45
C THR A 40 28.32 -28.74 12.65
N LEU A 41 28.04 -28.04 13.76
CA LEU A 41 28.88 -26.92 14.18
C LEU A 41 30.20 -27.44 14.75
N ASP A 42 31.32 -26.81 14.34
CA ASP A 42 32.56 -26.81 15.10
C ASP A 42 32.89 -25.36 15.50
N THR A 43 33.42 -25.20 16.72
CA THR A 43 33.52 -23.91 17.41
C THR A 43 34.90 -23.68 18.00
N THR A 44 35.78 -22.98 17.27
CA THR A 44 37.02 -22.45 17.83
C THR A 44 37.35 -21.07 17.27
N GLY A 45 37.39 -20.07 18.15
CA GLY A 45 38.17 -18.85 17.93
C GLY A 45 39.65 -19.06 18.33
N PRO A 46 40.54 -18.11 18.03
CA PRO A 46 41.97 -18.25 18.32
C PRO A 46 42.29 -17.86 19.77
N ASP A 47 43.13 -18.64 20.46
CA ASP A 47 44.49 -18.18 20.78
C ASP A 47 45.32 -19.22 21.57
N ASP A 48 46.63 -19.08 21.39
CA ASP A 48 47.74 -19.42 22.27
C ASP A 48 48.23 -20.86 22.56
N ARG A 49 49.55 -20.88 22.72
CA ARG A 49 50.46 -22.04 22.84
C ARG A 49 50.49 -22.59 24.28
N ALA A 50 50.53 -23.91 24.42
CA ALA A 50 51.74 -24.66 24.88
C ALA A 50 51.45 -25.92 25.74
N ALA A 51 52.20 -26.98 25.42
CA ALA A 51 52.71 -28.04 26.32
C ALA A 51 51.74 -28.97 27.09
N GLY A 52 51.68 -30.23 26.63
CA GLY A 52 52.13 -31.36 27.46
C GLY A 52 51.13 -32.44 27.90
N GLY A 53 51.41 -33.70 27.53
CA GLY A 53 51.30 -34.82 28.49
C GLY A 53 50.19 -35.87 28.34
N SER A 54 50.46 -36.91 27.56
CA SER A 54 50.31 -38.35 27.90
C SER A 54 48.97 -38.98 28.37
N GLY A 55 48.62 -40.09 27.68
CA GLY A 55 47.85 -41.24 28.19
C GLY A 55 46.39 -41.30 27.73
N ARG A 56 45.73 -42.44 27.54
CA ARG A 56 46.02 -43.87 27.24
C ARG A 56 44.71 -44.63 27.56
N ASP A 57 44.41 -45.66 26.77
CA ASP A 57 43.56 -46.83 27.08
C ASP A 57 42.05 -46.52 27.34
N ASP A 58 41.10 -47.08 26.56
CA ASP A 58 40.55 -48.45 26.64
C ASP A 58 39.98 -48.78 28.04
N GLY A 59 38.78 -49.35 28.23
CA GLY A 59 37.79 -49.93 27.31
C GLY A 59 37.05 -51.07 28.04
N SER A 60 35.78 -51.34 27.70
CA SER A 60 34.95 -52.48 28.19
C SER A 60 34.72 -52.57 29.73
N ASP A 61 33.81 -53.37 30.31
CA ASP A 61 32.71 -54.20 29.80
C ASP A 61 31.67 -54.38 30.95
N ASP A 62 30.40 -54.68 30.64
CA ASP A 62 29.68 -55.85 31.19
C ASP A 62 28.18 -55.90 30.80
N SER A 63 27.71 -57.12 30.53
CA SER A 63 26.33 -57.49 30.16
C SER A 63 25.73 -58.38 31.29
N PRO A 64 24.69 -59.25 31.12
CA PRO A 64 23.73 -59.46 30.03
C PRO A 64 22.25 -59.70 30.44
N GLY A 65 21.39 -59.80 29.41
CA GLY A 65 20.06 -60.45 29.48
C GLY A 65 18.98 -59.64 28.75
N GLY A 66 18.16 -60.17 27.86
CA GLY A 66 18.08 -61.52 27.27
C GLY A 66 16.69 -61.69 26.62
N GLY A 67 16.61 -62.17 25.37
CA GLY A 67 15.32 -62.36 24.70
C GLY A 67 15.38 -62.35 23.17
N GLU A 68 15.22 -63.53 22.56
CA GLU A 68 15.26 -63.73 21.10
C GLU A 68 14.00 -63.21 20.39
N ARG A 69 14.13 -62.73 19.13
CA ARG A 69 13.11 -62.91 18.06
C ARG A 69 13.66 -62.70 16.64
N ARG A 70 13.95 -63.83 15.99
CA ARG A 70 14.02 -64.20 14.55
C ARG A 70 14.09 -63.12 13.44
N ARG A 71 15.03 -63.35 12.51
CA ARG A 71 15.03 -62.87 11.10
C ARG A 71 14.05 -63.66 10.20
N ALA A 72 13.61 -63.01 9.12
CA ALA A 72 13.52 -63.52 7.74
C ALA A 72 13.38 -62.27 6.81
N ASP A 73 14.30 -61.94 5.90
CA ASP A 73 14.82 -62.61 4.69
C ASP A 73 13.93 -62.42 3.42
N ARG A 74 14.63 -62.13 2.30
CA ARG A 74 14.20 -62.10 0.87
C ARG A 74 13.55 -60.81 0.35
N GLN A 75 13.71 -60.42 -0.92
CA GLN A 75 14.72 -60.64 -1.98
C GLN A 75 14.38 -59.65 -3.13
N GLY A 76 15.36 -59.11 -3.86
CA GLY A 76 15.09 -58.39 -5.12
C GLY A 76 15.04 -59.34 -6.33
N PRO A 77 14.82 -58.80 -7.54
CA PRO A 77 15.44 -59.32 -8.75
C PRO A 77 16.18 -58.23 -9.55
N SER A 78 17.03 -58.66 -10.48
CA SER A 78 17.99 -57.81 -11.21
C SER A 78 18.27 -58.31 -12.64
N TRP A 79 18.84 -57.42 -13.48
CA TRP A 79 19.48 -57.69 -14.80
C TRP A 79 18.54 -57.88 -16.01
N PRO A 80 19.00 -57.68 -17.28
CA PRO A 80 20.40 -57.52 -17.72
C PRO A 80 20.76 -56.35 -18.68
N ASP A 81 22.02 -56.39 -19.08
CA ASP A 81 22.86 -55.61 -20.03
C ASP A 81 22.29 -55.55 -21.48
N GLU A 82 22.85 -54.91 -22.52
CA GLU A 82 24.21 -54.39 -22.82
C GLU A 82 24.14 -53.44 -24.06
N LEU A 83 25.24 -52.71 -24.39
CA LEU A 83 25.80 -52.40 -25.74
C LEU A 83 26.37 -50.96 -25.95
N ASP A 84 27.71 -50.93 -26.07
CA ASP A 84 28.59 -50.13 -26.96
C ASP A 84 28.64 -48.57 -26.99
N GLY A 85 29.87 -48.05 -26.87
CA GLY A 85 30.27 -46.64 -27.09
C GLY A 85 30.74 -46.34 -28.53
N PRO A 86 31.70 -45.40 -28.82
CA PRO A 86 32.79 -44.95 -27.94
C PRO A 86 33.16 -43.43 -27.91
N GLY A 87 33.72 -42.99 -26.77
CA GLY A 87 34.96 -42.19 -26.64
C GLY A 87 35.06 -40.70 -27.03
N SER A 88 35.39 -39.83 -26.05
CA SER A 88 36.66 -39.04 -26.01
C SER A 88 36.67 -37.94 -24.92
N GLY A 89 37.83 -37.76 -24.23
CA GLY A 89 38.16 -36.62 -23.33
C GLY A 89 37.40 -36.59 -21.98
N ALA A 90 37.96 -36.83 -20.78
CA ALA A 90 39.20 -36.36 -20.16
C ALA A 90 39.22 -34.85 -19.86
N ASP A 91 38.56 -34.42 -18.78
CA ASP A 91 39.20 -33.96 -17.52
C ASP A 91 38.16 -33.30 -16.60
N ASP A 92 37.76 -34.01 -15.53
CA ASP A 92 36.86 -33.49 -14.48
C ASP A 92 37.66 -32.86 -13.32
N GLU A 93 37.39 -31.58 -13.02
CA GLU A 93 37.56 -31.04 -11.65
C GLU A 93 36.27 -30.33 -11.21
N PRO A 94 35.70 -30.67 -10.04
CA PRO A 94 34.45 -30.09 -9.58
C PRO A 94 34.67 -28.73 -8.90
N SER A 95 34.11 -27.67 -9.49
CA SER A 95 34.09 -26.32 -8.89
C SER A 95 33.27 -26.29 -7.58
N ALA A 96 33.97 -26.43 -6.45
CA ALA A 96 33.41 -26.23 -5.12
C ALA A 96 33.09 -24.74 -4.83
N PRO A 97 32.16 -24.42 -3.92
CA PRO A 97 31.61 -23.08 -3.73
C PRO A 97 32.47 -22.21 -2.79
N LEU A 98 32.24 -20.89 -2.76
CA LEU A 98 32.43 -20.03 -1.56
C LEU A 98 31.85 -18.61 -1.73
N THR A 99 31.03 -18.20 -0.76
CA THR A 99 30.83 -16.80 -0.32
C THR A 99 32.02 -16.35 0.55
N PRO A 100 32.03 -15.15 1.17
CA PRO A 100 31.77 -13.80 0.68
C PRO A 100 33.01 -12.89 0.87
N MET A 101 33.04 -11.67 0.29
CA MET A 101 34.04 -10.66 0.68
C MET A 101 33.41 -9.27 0.82
N GLY A 102 33.49 -8.70 2.02
CA GLY A 102 33.24 -7.30 2.28
C GLY A 102 34.53 -6.49 2.41
N GLY A 103 34.44 -5.19 2.19
CA GLY A 103 35.42 -4.20 2.65
C GLY A 103 36.74 -4.11 1.87
N THR A 104 36.97 -2.98 1.20
CA THR A 104 38.30 -2.43 0.90
C THR A 104 38.15 -0.91 0.65
N PRO A 105 39.21 -0.08 0.71
CA PRO A 105 39.24 0.98 1.69
C PRO A 105 39.18 2.40 1.10
N ALA A 106 39.07 3.39 1.99
CA ALA A 106 39.19 4.80 1.61
C ALA A 106 40.58 5.13 1.03
N PRO A 107 40.67 5.94 -0.05
CA PRO A 107 41.92 6.56 -0.45
C PRO A 107 42.24 7.77 0.45
N ALA A 108 43.47 7.81 0.98
CA ALA A 108 44.01 8.98 1.67
C ALA A 108 44.43 10.09 0.68
N PRO A 109 44.46 11.38 1.08
CA PRO A 109 44.64 12.51 0.17
C PRO A 109 46.10 12.94 -0.01
N ALA A 110 46.45 13.43 -1.21
CA ALA A 110 47.62 14.27 -1.47
C ALA A 110 47.54 14.91 -2.89
N PRO A 111 48.20 16.05 -3.16
CA PRO A 111 48.56 17.14 -2.25
C PRO A 111 47.98 18.51 -2.72
N ASP A 112 48.16 19.54 -1.88
CA ASP A 112 47.86 20.94 -2.19
C ASP A 112 49.05 21.59 -2.92
N ASP A 113 48.83 22.18 -4.09
CA ASP A 113 49.84 22.95 -4.82
C ASP A 113 49.29 24.32 -5.26
N ARG A 114 49.66 25.35 -4.49
CA ARG A 114 49.47 26.76 -4.83
C ARG A 114 50.83 27.42 -5.04
N ALA A 115 51.12 27.91 -6.25
CA ALA A 115 51.68 29.25 -6.48
C ALA A 115 51.91 29.54 -7.98
N ALA A 116 51.81 30.84 -8.32
CA ALA A 116 52.52 31.58 -9.39
C ALA A 116 52.69 30.90 -10.78
N ASP A 117 52.19 31.47 -11.88
CA ASP A 117 52.68 32.77 -12.37
C ASP A 117 51.71 33.53 -13.31
N ARG A 118 51.88 34.85 -13.38
CA ARG A 118 51.43 35.75 -14.46
C ARG A 118 52.68 36.25 -15.18
N PRO A 119 52.64 36.56 -16.50
CA PRO A 119 52.56 38.00 -16.84
C PRO A 119 51.94 38.42 -18.21
N VAL A 120 51.55 39.70 -18.26
CA VAL A 120 51.57 40.65 -19.41
C VAL A 120 50.54 40.55 -20.56
N GLN A 121 49.82 41.66 -20.73
CA GLN A 121 49.14 42.16 -21.95
C GLN A 121 50.01 43.26 -22.59
N PRO A 122 49.94 43.50 -23.92
CA PRO A 122 49.19 44.68 -24.43
C PRO A 122 48.48 44.42 -25.79
N GLY A 123 47.57 45.27 -26.29
CA GLY A 123 47.09 46.57 -25.79
C GLY A 123 45.85 47.13 -26.53
N ARG A 124 45.48 48.38 -26.18
CA ARG A 124 44.36 49.23 -26.68
C ARG A 124 44.92 50.34 -27.62
N PRO A 125 44.14 51.12 -28.42
CA PRO A 125 43.03 52.01 -28.01
C PRO A 125 41.81 51.99 -29.01
N SER A 126 40.72 52.79 -28.90
CA SER A 126 40.45 54.06 -28.18
C SER A 126 38.96 54.24 -27.77
N GLU A 127 38.76 55.06 -26.73
CA GLU A 127 37.48 55.67 -26.25
C GLU A 127 37.29 57.07 -26.93
N PRO A 128 36.29 57.97 -26.62
CA PRO A 128 35.48 58.09 -25.37
C PRO A 128 33.97 58.50 -25.50
N GLY A 129 33.25 58.52 -24.37
CA GLY A 129 31.90 59.10 -24.26
C GLY A 129 31.16 58.84 -22.92
N ARG A 130 31.44 59.63 -21.88
CA ARG A 130 30.86 59.62 -20.50
C ARG A 130 30.59 61.08 -20.06
N PRO A 131 30.08 61.41 -18.85
CA PRO A 131 29.32 60.71 -17.79
C PRO A 131 28.00 61.49 -17.44
N GLY A 132 27.23 61.31 -16.34
CA GLY A 132 27.13 60.31 -15.25
C GLY A 132 26.28 60.83 -14.06
N ARG A 133 26.20 60.02 -12.98
CA ARG A 133 26.07 60.36 -11.51
C ARG A 133 24.83 61.17 -11.02
N SER A 134 24.31 61.02 -9.80
CA SER A 134 24.58 60.13 -8.63
C SER A 134 23.45 60.21 -7.57
N GLU A 135 23.35 59.23 -6.66
CA GLU A 135 22.58 59.26 -5.38
C GLU A 135 23.33 60.10 -4.29
N PRO A 136 23.00 60.11 -2.95
CA PRO A 136 21.89 59.51 -2.16
C PRO A 136 21.29 60.35 -0.96
N ALA A 137 20.31 59.76 -0.26
CA ALA A 137 20.02 59.82 1.22
C ALA A 137 19.28 61.00 1.95
N ASN A 138 18.61 60.59 3.06
CA ASN A 138 18.07 61.31 4.25
C ASN A 138 16.64 61.96 4.24
N GLY A 139 15.89 61.77 5.36
CA GLY A 139 14.64 62.46 5.76
C GLY A 139 14.87 63.41 6.96
N PRO A 140 13.96 63.62 7.96
CA PRO A 140 12.51 63.33 8.11
C PRO A 140 11.65 64.54 8.66
N ALA A 141 10.38 64.29 9.07
CA ALA A 141 9.49 65.11 9.97
C ALA A 141 8.90 66.46 9.44
N ALA A 142 7.86 67.11 10.05
CA ALA A 142 6.59 66.69 10.71
C ALA A 142 5.69 67.91 11.10
N ALA A 143 4.36 67.87 10.88
CA ALA A 143 3.30 68.71 11.53
C ALA A 143 1.89 68.14 11.20
N ARG A 144 1.03 67.64 12.13
CA ARG A 144 0.05 68.33 13.04
C ARG A 144 -1.09 69.07 12.29
N SER A 145 -2.41 68.95 12.57
CA SER A 145 -3.22 68.37 13.70
C SER A 145 -4.71 68.19 13.24
N VAL A 146 -5.47 67.09 13.44
CA VAL A 146 -6.16 66.51 14.66
C VAL A 146 -7.51 67.22 15.02
N PRO A 147 -8.62 66.61 15.56
CA PRO A 147 -9.00 65.20 15.91
C PRO A 147 -10.39 64.71 15.33
N ALA A 148 -11.00 63.65 15.92
CA ALA A 148 -12.24 62.94 15.49
C ALA A 148 -13.27 62.67 16.64
N GLU A 149 -14.46 62.15 16.27
CA GLU A 149 -15.44 61.32 17.06
C GLU A 149 -16.20 61.94 18.28
N PRO A 150 -17.27 61.31 18.87
CA PRO A 150 -18.09 60.13 18.50
C PRO A 150 -19.64 60.38 18.63
N ALA A 151 -20.46 59.38 19.02
CA ALA A 151 -21.92 59.29 18.80
C ALA A 151 -22.85 59.25 20.06
N ALA A 152 -24.17 59.40 19.80
CA ALA A 152 -25.35 58.73 20.43
C ALA A 152 -26.29 59.44 21.47
N LYS A 153 -27.61 59.37 21.14
CA LYS A 153 -28.85 59.18 21.97
C LYS A 153 -29.61 60.33 22.71
N ALA A 154 -30.94 60.33 22.45
CA ALA A 154 -32.12 60.46 23.36
C ALA A 154 -32.92 61.79 23.50
N GLY A 155 -34.27 61.65 23.68
CA GLY A 155 -35.28 62.71 23.99
C GLY A 155 -36.14 63.13 22.76
N PHE A 156 -37.39 62.72 22.48
CA PHE A 156 -38.67 62.55 23.21
C PHE A 156 -39.54 63.83 23.27
N ASP A 157 -40.60 63.94 22.45
CA ASP A 157 -42.02 64.21 22.82
C ASP A 157 -42.95 64.43 21.59
N GLY A 158 -44.27 64.19 21.77
CA GLY A 158 -45.35 64.37 20.77
C GLY A 158 -46.02 65.79 20.79
N PRO A 159 -47.23 66.02 20.23
CA PRO A 159 -48.36 65.07 20.09
C PRO A 159 -49.26 65.17 18.81
N ASP A 160 -50.36 64.40 18.81
CA ASP A 160 -51.66 64.54 18.10
C ASP A 160 -51.81 64.43 16.55
N GLY A 161 -52.89 63.74 16.11
CA GLY A 161 -53.25 63.44 14.71
C GLY A 161 -54.37 64.35 14.13
N PRO A 162 -55.34 63.87 13.29
CA PRO A 162 -55.55 62.52 12.76
C PRO A 162 -55.92 62.41 11.23
N GLY A 163 -55.94 61.18 10.70
CA GLY A 163 -57.01 60.67 9.81
C GLY A 163 -56.97 60.85 8.28
N TRP A 164 -56.94 59.73 7.55
CA TRP A 164 -57.94 59.36 6.51
C TRP A 164 -57.80 57.86 6.11
N ALA A 165 -58.87 57.26 5.56
CA ALA A 165 -59.04 55.80 5.38
C ALA A 165 -58.87 55.34 3.92
N THR A 166 -58.58 54.06 3.63
CA THR A 166 -59.53 52.95 3.29
C THR A 166 -58.75 51.84 2.54
N PRO A 167 -59.31 50.67 2.15
CA PRO A 167 -59.93 49.63 3.00
C PRO A 167 -59.36 48.21 2.73
N GLU A 168 -59.64 47.25 3.62
CA GLU A 168 -59.51 45.80 3.34
C GLU A 168 -60.72 45.27 2.53
N PRO A 169 -60.60 44.05 1.99
CA PRO A 169 -61.69 43.09 2.13
C PRO A 169 -61.25 41.80 2.83
N GLU A 170 -62.01 41.39 3.83
CA GLU A 170 -61.84 40.14 4.58
C GLU A 170 -62.33 38.89 3.83
N THR A 171 -61.83 37.74 4.31
CA THR A 171 -62.47 36.41 4.27
C THR A 171 -62.82 35.75 2.94
N GLU A 172 -62.11 34.67 2.65
CA GLU A 172 -62.76 33.36 2.50
C GLU A 172 -61.99 32.29 3.30
N ARG A 173 -62.70 31.53 4.14
CA ARG A 173 -62.15 30.37 4.86
C ARG A 173 -62.57 29.08 4.15
N SER A 174 -61.66 28.10 4.19
CA SER A 174 -61.97 26.67 4.12
C SER A 174 -62.41 26.07 2.77
N ALA A 175 -61.42 25.67 1.98
CA ALA A 175 -61.49 24.40 1.23
C ALA A 175 -60.19 23.60 1.44
N ALA A 176 -60.27 22.49 2.17
CA ALA A 176 -59.14 21.59 2.37
C ALA A 176 -59.09 20.52 1.27
N SER A 177 -57.91 20.27 0.69
CA SER A 177 -57.30 18.92 0.58
C SER A 177 -56.16 18.91 -0.44
N GLY A 178 -55.20 17.99 -0.26
CA GLY A 178 -54.46 17.43 -1.39
C GLY A 178 -53.12 18.05 -1.79
N ALA A 179 -52.59 19.06 -1.09
CA ALA A 179 -51.19 19.43 -1.23
C ALA A 179 -50.30 18.34 -0.58
N GLY A 180 -50.04 17.27 -1.34
CA GLY A 180 -49.29 16.13 -0.85
C GLY A 180 -47.88 16.53 -0.43
N GLU A 181 -47.55 16.33 0.84
CA GLU A 181 -46.16 16.31 1.31
C GLU A 181 -45.34 15.42 0.35
N PRO A 182 -44.11 15.81 0.00
CA PRO A 182 -43.23 14.92 -0.75
C PRO A 182 -43.09 13.64 0.08
N ARG A 183 -43.61 12.53 -0.43
CA ARG A 183 -43.62 11.20 0.21
C ARG A 183 -42.18 10.68 0.36
N SER A 184 -41.46 11.26 1.31
CA SER A 184 -40.11 10.90 1.70
C SER A 184 -40.12 9.42 2.09
N SER A 185 -39.24 8.66 1.43
CA SER A 185 -39.37 7.23 1.27
C SER A 185 -39.43 6.48 2.60
N SER A 186 -40.62 5.97 2.93
CA SER A 186 -40.94 5.33 4.22
C SER A 186 -40.18 4.04 4.52
N ARG A 187 -39.39 3.53 3.56
CA ARG A 187 -38.75 2.21 3.60
C ARG A 187 -37.54 2.08 4.54
N LEU A 188 -37.01 3.19 5.05
CA LEU A 188 -35.78 3.22 5.86
C LEU A 188 -35.98 3.76 7.30
N ARG A 189 -37.23 3.83 7.79
CA ARG A 189 -37.52 4.36 9.14
C ARG A 189 -36.93 3.50 10.26
N TRP A 190 -36.73 2.21 10.04
CA TRP A 190 -36.11 1.26 10.99
C TRP A 190 -34.61 1.51 11.22
N LEU A 191 -33.93 2.17 10.29
CA LEU A 191 -32.53 2.58 10.48
C LEU A 191 -32.46 3.77 11.45
N PRO A 192 -31.54 3.73 12.44
CA PRO A 192 -31.15 4.91 13.21
C PRO A 192 -30.87 6.08 12.29
N GLU A 193 -31.32 7.28 12.66
CA GLU A 193 -31.24 8.47 11.79
C GLU A 193 -29.82 8.78 11.30
N ARG A 194 -28.81 8.47 12.13
CA ARG A 194 -27.37 8.61 11.83
C ARG A 194 -26.86 7.65 10.73
N LEU A 195 -27.58 6.58 10.44
CA LEU A 195 -27.28 5.57 9.42
C LEU A 195 -28.13 5.73 8.15
N ARG A 196 -29.14 6.62 8.14
CA ARG A 196 -29.92 6.87 6.92
C ARG A 196 -29.02 7.55 5.87
N PRO A 197 -29.08 7.14 4.59
CA PRO A 197 -28.34 7.79 3.52
C PRO A 197 -28.97 9.15 3.21
N THR A 198 -28.14 10.18 3.17
CA THR A 198 -28.50 11.52 2.69
C THR A 198 -28.42 11.58 1.16
N PRO A 199 -28.98 12.61 0.50
CA PRO A 199 -28.80 12.81 -0.94
C PRO A 199 -27.33 12.89 -1.37
N GLY A 200 -26.45 13.42 -0.51
CA GLY A 200 -24.99 13.45 -0.76
C GLY A 200 -24.37 12.04 -0.72
N ASP A 201 -24.78 11.19 0.22
CA ASP A 201 -24.32 9.80 0.28
C ASP A 201 -24.79 9.02 -0.96
N LEU A 202 -26.03 9.23 -1.42
CA LEU A 202 -26.56 8.62 -2.64
C LEU A 202 -25.80 9.08 -3.90
N GLN A 203 -25.40 10.36 -3.98
CA GLN A 203 -24.54 10.85 -5.05
C GLN A 203 -23.17 10.16 -5.04
N VAL A 204 -22.55 10.03 -3.87
CA VAL A 204 -21.25 9.36 -3.72
C VAL A 204 -21.35 7.87 -4.05
N LEU A 205 -22.43 7.19 -3.66
CA LEU A 205 -22.70 5.81 -4.04
C LEU A 205 -22.96 5.64 -5.54
N ALA A 206 -23.65 6.58 -6.19
CA ALA A 206 -23.82 6.57 -7.64
C ALA A 206 -22.46 6.70 -8.37
N TRP A 207 -21.58 7.58 -7.89
CA TRP A 207 -20.21 7.69 -8.40
C TRP A 207 -19.37 6.44 -8.11
N TRP A 208 -19.57 5.79 -6.96
CA TRP A 208 -18.94 4.51 -6.61
C TRP A 208 -19.34 3.40 -7.60
N VAL A 209 -20.62 3.31 -7.96
CA VAL A 209 -21.11 2.35 -8.97
C VAL A 209 -20.58 2.69 -10.37
N LEU A 210 -20.68 3.95 -10.80
CA LEU A 210 -20.25 4.37 -12.15
C LEU A 210 -18.76 4.11 -12.40
N THR A 211 -17.90 4.39 -11.42
CA THR A 211 -16.46 4.08 -11.53
C THR A 211 -16.19 2.57 -11.56
N ARG A 212 -17.07 1.73 -10.97
CA ARG A 212 -16.94 0.25 -10.99
C ARG A 212 -17.42 -0.32 -12.32
N LEU A 213 -18.45 0.26 -12.92
CA LEU A 213 -18.83 0.00 -14.32
C LEU A 213 -17.68 0.39 -15.28
N GLY A 214 -16.99 1.50 -15.02
CA GLY A 214 -15.78 1.89 -15.75
C GLY A 214 -14.65 0.85 -15.66
N ILE A 215 -14.36 0.32 -14.46
CA ILE A 215 -13.37 -0.75 -14.29
C ILE A 215 -13.83 -2.05 -14.97
N LEU A 216 -15.12 -2.41 -14.88
CA LEU A 216 -15.67 -3.59 -15.55
C LEU A 216 -15.52 -3.50 -17.07
N LEU A 217 -15.71 -2.31 -17.66
CA LEU A 217 -15.43 -2.09 -19.08
C LEU A 217 -13.95 -2.32 -19.41
N ILE A 218 -13.02 -1.85 -18.57
CA ILE A 218 -11.57 -2.11 -18.73
C ILE A 218 -11.25 -3.60 -18.54
N ALA A 219 -11.90 -4.32 -17.62
CA ALA A 219 -11.72 -5.76 -17.44
C ALA A 219 -12.27 -6.58 -18.61
N MET A 220 -13.33 -6.11 -19.26
CA MET A 220 -13.92 -6.74 -20.45
C MET A 220 -13.12 -6.47 -21.73
N THR A 221 -12.43 -5.33 -21.85
CA THR A 221 -11.78 -4.89 -23.10
C THR A 221 -10.25 -4.90 -23.04
N GLY A 222 -9.68 -4.63 -21.88
CA GLY A 222 -8.24 -4.52 -21.64
C GLY A 222 -7.45 -5.77 -22.03
N PRO A 223 -7.86 -6.98 -21.62
CA PRO A 223 -7.23 -8.22 -22.09
C PRO A 223 -7.20 -8.33 -23.62
N TRP A 224 -8.31 -8.00 -24.30
CA TRP A 224 -8.38 -8.07 -25.77
C TRP A 224 -7.49 -7.02 -26.46
N LEU A 225 -7.34 -5.83 -25.87
CA LEU A 225 -6.58 -4.71 -26.45
C LEU A 225 -5.08 -4.72 -26.10
N PHE A 226 -4.68 -5.34 -24.98
CA PHE A 226 -3.32 -5.24 -24.44
C PHE A 226 -2.68 -6.58 -24.05
N HIS A 227 -3.26 -7.73 -24.42
CA HIS A 227 -2.57 -9.03 -24.29
C HIS A 227 -1.27 -9.06 -25.11
N GLY A 228 -0.31 -9.86 -24.63
CA GLY A 228 0.90 -10.21 -25.37
C GLY A 228 0.72 -11.48 -26.20
N THR A 229 1.81 -12.18 -26.45
CA THR A 229 1.84 -13.48 -27.13
C THR A 229 1.35 -14.60 -26.20
N GLY A 230 0.03 -14.79 -26.10
CA GLY A 230 -0.57 -15.82 -25.25
C GLY A 230 -2.09 -15.90 -25.38
N LYS A 231 -2.71 -16.86 -24.67
CA LYS A 231 -4.17 -16.94 -24.55
C LYS A 231 -4.68 -15.71 -23.79
N ILE A 232 -5.76 -15.09 -24.28
CA ILE A 232 -6.44 -14.01 -23.57
C ILE A 232 -7.00 -14.59 -22.25
N PRO A 233 -6.66 -14.03 -21.07
CA PRO A 233 -7.16 -14.54 -19.80
C PRO A 233 -8.68 -14.42 -19.72
N SER A 234 -9.32 -15.32 -18.97
CA SER A 234 -10.76 -15.18 -18.73
C SER A 234 -11.05 -13.91 -17.93
N PHE A 235 -12.30 -13.45 -17.96
CA PHE A 235 -12.74 -12.30 -17.16
C PHE A 235 -12.40 -12.47 -15.68
N TRP A 236 -12.50 -13.68 -15.13
CA TRP A 236 -12.18 -13.95 -13.72
C TRP A 236 -10.68 -13.96 -13.47
N ASP A 237 -9.88 -14.55 -14.36
CA ASP A 237 -8.42 -14.66 -14.18
C ASP A 237 -7.71 -13.30 -14.27
N SER A 238 -8.29 -12.34 -15.00
CA SER A 238 -7.84 -10.94 -15.00
C SER A 238 -7.85 -10.29 -13.59
N TRP A 239 -8.62 -10.85 -12.63
CA TRP A 239 -8.65 -10.40 -11.23
C TRP A 239 -7.81 -11.27 -10.27
N LYS A 240 -7.27 -12.40 -10.74
CA LYS A 240 -6.46 -13.33 -9.92
C LYS A 240 -4.98 -12.96 -10.02
N GLN A 241 -4.61 -11.81 -9.48
CA GLN A 241 -3.26 -11.26 -9.57
C GLN A 241 -2.58 -11.22 -8.19
N TRP A 242 -1.26 -11.45 -8.16
CA TRP A 242 -0.36 -11.35 -7.00
C TRP A 242 -1.00 -11.76 -5.65
N ASP A 243 -1.27 -10.80 -4.76
CA ASP A 243 -1.81 -11.00 -3.41
C ASP A 243 -3.08 -11.88 -3.36
N PHE A 244 -3.87 -11.90 -4.44
CA PHE A 244 -5.07 -12.74 -4.54
C PHE A 244 -4.78 -14.21 -4.22
N TRP A 245 -3.69 -14.77 -4.76
CA TRP A 245 -3.38 -16.19 -4.60
C TRP A 245 -3.08 -16.56 -3.15
N HIS A 246 -2.47 -15.66 -2.38
CA HIS A 246 -2.26 -15.86 -0.96
C HIS A 246 -3.58 -15.78 -0.18
N PHE A 247 -4.46 -14.83 -0.50
CA PHE A 247 -5.78 -14.75 0.13
C PHE A 247 -6.68 -15.95 -0.20
N ASP A 248 -6.65 -16.42 -1.44
CA ASP A 248 -7.34 -17.63 -1.90
C ASP A 248 -6.83 -18.89 -1.17
N ARG A 249 -5.51 -19.08 -1.12
CA ARG A 249 -4.86 -20.18 -0.39
C ARG A 249 -5.29 -20.22 1.08
N ILE A 250 -5.23 -19.08 1.79
CA ILE A 250 -5.62 -19.00 3.21
C ILE A 250 -7.13 -19.21 3.38
N ALA A 251 -7.97 -18.67 2.49
CA ALA A 251 -9.42 -18.82 2.58
C ALA A 251 -9.85 -20.28 2.42
N THR A 252 -9.31 -20.96 1.40
CA THR A 252 -9.66 -22.34 1.03
C THR A 252 -9.01 -23.35 1.98
N PHE A 253 -7.69 -23.30 2.15
CA PHE A 253 -6.92 -24.34 2.85
C PHE A 253 -6.46 -23.94 4.26
N GLY A 254 -6.33 -22.64 4.55
CA GLY A 254 -5.76 -22.13 5.81
C GLY A 254 -4.25 -21.90 5.74
N TYR A 255 -3.67 -21.38 6.83
CA TYR A 255 -2.26 -20.95 6.88
C TYR A 255 -1.24 -22.08 6.76
N PHE A 256 -1.52 -23.24 7.37
CA PHE A 256 -0.56 -24.33 7.56
C PHE A 256 -0.91 -25.60 6.76
N ALA A 257 -1.64 -25.45 5.65
CA ALA A 257 -1.97 -26.57 4.78
C ALA A 257 -0.77 -26.98 3.90
N PRO A 258 -0.43 -28.28 3.83
CA PRO A 258 0.75 -28.76 3.10
C PRO A 258 0.66 -28.51 1.59
N GLY A 259 1.82 -28.52 0.92
CA GLY A 259 1.91 -28.28 -0.53
C GLY A 259 1.92 -26.79 -0.93
N TRP A 260 2.42 -25.90 -0.07
CA TRP A 260 2.68 -24.50 -0.40
C TRP A 260 3.91 -24.02 0.37
N SER A 261 4.94 -23.54 -0.33
CA SER A 261 6.24 -23.17 0.25
C SER A 261 6.35 -21.70 0.67
N THR A 262 5.63 -20.79 0.01
CA THR A 262 5.67 -19.36 0.33
C THR A 262 5.12 -19.10 1.75
N PRO A 263 5.81 -18.33 2.59
CA PRO A 263 5.35 -18.00 3.95
C PRO A 263 4.20 -16.97 3.91
N ILE A 264 2.96 -17.45 3.93
CA ILE A 264 1.74 -16.63 3.82
C ILE A 264 1.27 -15.98 5.14
N GLU A 265 1.98 -16.19 6.25
CA GLU A 265 1.64 -15.65 7.57
C GLU A 265 1.72 -14.11 7.67
N ALA A 266 2.38 -13.46 6.70
CA ALA A 266 2.39 -12.00 6.54
C ALA A 266 0.99 -11.43 6.20
N PHE A 267 0.08 -12.23 5.66
CA PHE A 267 -1.29 -11.82 5.34
C PHE A 267 -2.21 -11.99 6.56
N PHE A 268 -2.76 -10.89 7.06
CA PHE A 268 -3.60 -10.86 8.25
C PHE A 268 -5.00 -11.47 8.00
N PRO A 269 -5.64 -12.11 9.00
CA PRO A 269 -6.71 -13.09 8.76
C PRO A 269 -8.08 -12.52 8.35
N GLY A 270 -8.38 -11.25 8.63
CA GLY A 270 -9.72 -10.68 8.50
C GLY A 270 -10.30 -10.73 7.08
N PHE A 271 -9.49 -10.49 6.06
CA PHE A 271 -9.92 -10.60 4.67
C PHE A 271 -10.06 -12.06 4.19
N PRO A 272 -9.05 -12.94 4.30
CA PRO A 272 -9.22 -14.34 3.87
C PRO A 272 -10.25 -15.11 4.70
N MET A 273 -10.49 -14.78 5.97
CA MET A 273 -11.61 -15.34 6.74
C MET A 273 -12.97 -14.84 6.23
N THR A 274 -13.06 -13.60 5.73
CA THR A 274 -14.27 -13.10 5.05
C THR A 274 -14.51 -13.87 3.74
N LEU A 275 -13.45 -14.16 2.96
CA LEU A 275 -13.55 -15.01 1.77
C LEU A 275 -13.97 -16.45 2.12
N ARG A 276 -13.42 -17.02 3.21
CA ARG A 276 -13.74 -18.37 3.70
C ARG A 276 -15.23 -18.54 4.00
N LEU A 277 -15.91 -17.50 4.52
CA LEU A 277 -17.37 -17.53 4.69
C LEU A 277 -18.12 -17.68 3.36
N GLY A 278 -17.59 -17.11 2.27
CA GLY A 278 -18.09 -17.32 0.90
C GLY A 278 -17.82 -18.74 0.40
N VAL A 279 -16.61 -19.26 0.60
CA VAL A 279 -16.23 -20.64 0.23
C VAL A 279 -17.13 -21.67 0.91
N LEU A 280 -17.47 -21.48 2.19
CA LEU A 280 -18.38 -22.36 2.95
C LEU A 280 -19.81 -22.43 2.37
N VAL A 281 -20.21 -21.49 1.52
CA VAL A 281 -21.51 -21.49 0.81
C VAL A 281 -21.35 -21.61 -0.72
N GLY A 282 -20.18 -22.05 -1.19
CA GLY A 282 -19.90 -22.32 -2.60
C GLY A 282 -19.64 -21.09 -3.48
N ILE A 283 -19.38 -19.92 -2.89
CA ILE A 283 -18.99 -18.71 -3.65
C ILE A 283 -17.47 -18.79 -3.92
N PRO A 284 -17.02 -18.75 -5.20
CA PRO A 284 -15.59 -18.69 -5.52
C PRO A 284 -14.93 -17.45 -4.91
N THR A 285 -13.72 -17.62 -4.38
CA THR A 285 -12.94 -16.57 -3.68
C THR A 285 -12.78 -15.29 -4.49
N VAL A 286 -12.58 -15.38 -5.81
CA VAL A 286 -12.52 -14.20 -6.71
C VAL A 286 -13.85 -13.44 -6.72
N VAL A 287 -14.99 -14.13 -6.80
CA VAL A 287 -16.32 -13.50 -6.76
C VAL A 287 -16.59 -12.92 -5.38
N GLY A 288 -16.28 -13.66 -4.32
CA GLY A 288 -16.39 -13.20 -2.94
C GLY A 288 -15.55 -11.94 -2.67
N GLY A 289 -14.31 -11.91 -3.14
CA GLY A 289 -13.41 -10.77 -2.98
C GLY A 289 -13.86 -9.53 -3.73
N LEU A 290 -14.33 -9.68 -4.98
CA LEU A 290 -14.90 -8.57 -5.75
C LEU A 290 -16.18 -8.01 -5.09
N LEU A 291 -17.05 -8.88 -4.55
CA LEU A 291 -18.25 -8.45 -3.81
C LEU A 291 -17.89 -7.74 -2.49
N VAL A 292 -16.93 -8.27 -1.73
CA VAL A 292 -16.43 -7.64 -0.49
C VAL A 292 -15.84 -6.28 -0.80
N SER A 293 -14.96 -6.16 -1.80
CA SER A 293 -14.37 -4.88 -2.21
C SER A 293 -15.41 -3.88 -2.71
N PHE A 294 -16.40 -4.33 -3.49
CA PHE A 294 -17.50 -3.47 -3.95
C PHE A 294 -18.34 -2.91 -2.80
N VAL A 295 -18.75 -3.74 -1.84
CA VAL A 295 -19.59 -3.31 -0.71
C VAL A 295 -18.78 -2.47 0.27
N ALA A 296 -17.60 -2.94 0.67
CA ALA A 296 -16.75 -2.27 1.64
C ALA A 296 -16.26 -0.93 1.11
N GLY A 297 -15.80 -0.87 -0.13
CA GLY A 297 -15.37 0.37 -0.75
C GLY A 297 -16.50 1.41 -0.89
N GLY A 298 -17.75 0.97 -1.08
CA GLY A 298 -18.93 1.85 -1.01
C GLY A 298 -19.16 2.44 0.39
N VAL A 299 -18.95 1.65 1.45
CA VAL A 299 -18.96 2.13 2.85
C VAL A 299 -17.82 3.12 3.08
N ALA A 300 -16.60 2.81 2.63
CA ALA A 300 -15.42 3.66 2.75
C ALA A 300 -15.62 5.01 2.01
N ALA A 301 -16.21 5.00 0.81
CA ALA A 301 -16.55 6.18 0.02
C ALA A 301 -17.47 7.14 0.79
N VAL A 302 -18.57 6.61 1.32
CA VAL A 302 -19.56 7.37 2.11
C VAL A 302 -18.92 7.88 3.41
N ALA A 303 -18.11 7.07 4.07
CA ALA A 303 -17.40 7.48 5.28
C ALA A 303 -16.39 8.61 5.02
N LEU A 304 -15.64 8.53 3.92
CA LEU A 304 -14.69 9.54 3.47
C LEU A 304 -15.39 10.86 3.14
N ALA A 305 -16.51 10.80 2.40
CA ALA A 305 -17.30 11.98 2.08
C ALA A 305 -17.83 12.67 3.35
N ARG A 306 -18.47 11.89 4.24
CA ARG A 306 -19.00 12.38 5.54
C ARG A 306 -17.91 12.93 6.45
N LEU A 307 -16.68 12.40 6.38
CA LEU A 307 -15.54 12.88 7.14
C LEU A 307 -15.01 14.22 6.57
N ALA A 308 -14.84 14.33 5.25
CA ALA A 308 -14.37 15.58 4.65
C ALA A 308 -15.39 16.72 4.79
N ASP A 309 -16.70 16.46 4.59
CA ASP A 309 -17.75 17.47 4.81
C ASP A 309 -17.84 17.92 6.28
N ARG A 310 -17.53 17.02 7.23
CA ARG A 310 -17.46 17.35 8.67
C ARG A 310 -16.28 18.26 9.01
N GLU A 311 -15.14 18.09 8.34
CA GLU A 311 -13.90 18.83 8.64
C GLU A 311 -13.79 20.14 7.87
N TRP A 312 -14.30 20.20 6.63
CA TRP A 312 -14.09 21.33 5.71
C TRP A 312 -15.37 21.96 5.17
N GLY A 313 -16.54 21.48 5.61
CA GLY A 313 -17.84 22.00 5.25
C GLY A 313 -18.42 21.40 3.95
N PRO A 314 -19.69 21.72 3.63
CA PRO A 314 -20.45 21.06 2.58
C PRO A 314 -19.79 21.11 1.20
N GLY A 315 -19.68 19.95 0.56
CA GLY A 315 -19.15 19.80 -0.79
C GLY A 315 -17.68 19.38 -0.85
N ALA A 316 -16.95 19.40 0.27
CA ALA A 316 -15.62 18.81 0.34
C ALA A 316 -15.68 17.28 0.20
N GLY A 317 -16.72 16.66 0.77
CA GLY A 317 -16.97 15.22 0.78
C GLY A 317 -17.08 14.59 -0.60
N ARG A 318 -17.91 15.17 -1.46
CA ARG A 318 -18.08 14.66 -2.83
C ARG A 318 -16.76 14.71 -3.61
N TYR A 319 -15.99 15.81 -3.51
CA TYR A 319 -14.72 15.93 -4.23
C TYR A 319 -13.66 14.97 -3.66
N ALA A 320 -13.54 14.87 -2.34
CA ALA A 320 -12.63 13.92 -1.69
C ALA A 320 -12.89 12.48 -2.14
N ALA A 321 -14.16 12.06 -2.11
CA ALA A 321 -14.57 10.71 -2.53
C ALA A 321 -14.38 10.48 -4.04
N ALA A 322 -14.71 11.45 -4.90
CA ALA A 322 -14.52 11.33 -6.34
C ALA A 322 -13.04 11.27 -6.74
N MET A 323 -12.20 12.11 -6.14
CA MET A 323 -10.76 12.11 -6.40
C MET A 323 -10.13 10.78 -5.92
N TRP A 324 -10.52 10.29 -4.74
CA TRP A 324 -10.08 8.98 -4.24
C TRP A 324 -10.48 7.80 -5.15
N MET A 325 -11.71 7.79 -5.68
CA MET A 325 -12.16 6.74 -6.61
C MET A 325 -11.54 6.81 -8.01
N LEU A 326 -10.99 7.97 -8.39
CA LEU A 326 -10.34 8.22 -9.68
C LEU A 326 -8.82 8.35 -9.55
N ALA A 327 -8.26 8.02 -8.38
CA ALA A 327 -6.82 7.98 -8.17
C ALA A 327 -6.19 6.93 -9.09
N PRO A 328 -4.95 7.14 -9.59
CA PRO A 328 -4.30 6.15 -10.44
C PRO A 328 -4.35 4.71 -9.87
N PRO A 329 -3.99 4.44 -8.60
CA PRO A 329 -4.08 3.10 -8.03
C PRO A 329 -5.50 2.65 -7.63
N ALA A 330 -6.58 3.39 -7.92
CA ALA A 330 -7.93 3.07 -7.42
C ALA A 330 -8.51 1.73 -7.92
N ILE A 331 -7.85 1.04 -8.86
CA ILE A 331 -8.12 -0.38 -9.19
C ILE A 331 -8.06 -1.29 -7.95
N PHE A 332 -7.17 -1.03 -7.00
CA PHE A 332 -7.06 -1.80 -5.75
C PHE A 332 -8.24 -1.60 -4.78
N LEU A 333 -9.14 -0.65 -5.06
CA LEU A 333 -10.44 -0.53 -4.37
C LEU A 333 -11.52 -1.45 -4.98
N ALA A 334 -11.24 -2.07 -6.11
CA ALA A 334 -12.13 -3.00 -6.80
C ALA A 334 -11.57 -4.43 -6.81
N ALA A 335 -10.24 -4.58 -6.88
CA ALA A 335 -9.54 -5.86 -6.79
C ALA A 335 -9.94 -6.68 -5.54
N PRO A 336 -9.87 -8.02 -5.59
CA PRO A 336 -10.19 -8.91 -4.46
C PRO A 336 -9.08 -8.88 -3.38
N TYR A 337 -8.74 -7.70 -2.88
CA TYR A 337 -7.66 -7.41 -1.93
C TYR A 337 -8.18 -6.73 -0.65
N THR A 338 -7.29 -6.51 0.32
CA THR A 338 -7.61 -5.98 1.66
C THR A 338 -7.94 -4.48 1.73
N GLU A 339 -7.53 -3.66 0.77
CA GLU A 339 -7.61 -2.19 0.80
C GLU A 339 -9.03 -1.66 1.08
N ALA A 340 -10.02 -2.16 0.33
CA ALA A 340 -11.41 -1.70 0.44
C ALA A 340 -12.04 -2.09 1.79
N LEU A 341 -11.83 -3.33 2.25
CA LEU A 341 -12.30 -3.81 3.56
C LEU A 341 -11.62 -3.06 4.70
N PHE A 342 -10.31 -2.83 4.60
CA PHE A 342 -9.55 -2.06 5.58
C PHE A 342 -10.10 -0.63 5.71
N LEU A 343 -10.35 0.07 4.59
CA LEU A 343 -10.84 1.46 4.62
C LEU A 343 -12.29 1.58 5.06
N ALA A 344 -13.12 0.55 4.81
CA ALA A 344 -14.48 0.45 5.34
C ALA A 344 -14.55 0.34 6.87
N LEU A 345 -13.44 -0.04 7.52
CA LEU A 345 -13.31 -0.07 8.97
C LEU A 345 -12.54 1.17 9.47
N ALA A 346 -11.41 1.51 8.84
CA ALA A 346 -10.53 2.59 9.26
C ALA A 346 -11.17 3.98 9.18
N ILE A 347 -11.86 4.31 8.07
CA ILE A 347 -12.45 5.65 7.91
C ILE A 347 -13.66 5.83 8.85
N PRO A 348 -14.58 4.85 9.02
CA PRO A 348 -15.57 4.89 10.08
C PRO A 348 -15.00 4.92 11.50
N ALA A 349 -13.86 4.27 11.77
CA ALA A 349 -13.17 4.37 13.06
C ALA A 349 -12.74 5.82 13.33
N TRP A 350 -12.07 6.45 12.36
CA TRP A 350 -11.65 7.85 12.44
C TRP A 350 -12.83 8.81 12.60
N LEU A 351 -13.89 8.61 11.81
CA LEU A 351 -15.12 9.40 11.88
C LEU A 351 -15.83 9.24 13.25
N SER A 352 -15.73 8.07 13.87
CA SER A 352 -16.24 7.80 15.22
C SER A 352 -15.41 8.52 16.30
N ALA A 353 -14.08 8.50 16.20
CA ALA A 353 -13.20 9.29 17.06
C ALA A 353 -13.45 10.80 16.91
N ARG A 354 -13.58 11.30 15.68
CA ARG A 354 -13.98 12.69 15.35
C ARG A 354 -15.38 13.07 15.86
N ARG A 355 -16.24 12.11 16.20
CA ARG A 355 -17.54 12.32 16.87
C ARG A 355 -17.45 12.17 18.40
N GLY A 356 -16.36 11.59 18.90
CA GLY A 356 -16.14 11.30 20.32
C GLY A 356 -16.70 9.96 20.79
N THR A 357 -17.09 9.07 19.88
CA THR A 357 -17.57 7.72 20.23
C THR A 357 -16.41 6.73 20.17
N TRP A 358 -15.54 6.80 21.19
CA TRP A 358 -14.25 6.10 21.23
C TRP A 358 -14.35 4.57 21.28
N TRP A 359 -15.35 4.01 21.97
CA TRP A 359 -15.61 2.57 21.95
C TRP A 359 -15.86 2.05 20.52
N LEU A 360 -16.62 2.79 19.71
CA LEU A 360 -16.92 2.40 18.33
C LEU A 360 -15.69 2.57 17.43
N ALA A 361 -14.91 3.64 17.66
CA ALA A 361 -13.62 3.81 16.99
C ALA A 361 -12.67 2.63 17.27
N ALA A 362 -12.62 2.17 18.51
CA ALA A 362 -11.81 1.03 18.93
C ALA A 362 -12.30 -0.31 18.35
N VAL A 363 -13.62 -0.59 18.35
CA VAL A 363 -14.17 -1.81 17.74
C VAL A 363 -13.86 -1.86 16.24
N LEU A 364 -14.02 -0.74 15.54
CA LEU A 364 -13.72 -0.64 14.11
C LEU A 364 -12.21 -0.73 13.83
N ALA A 365 -11.37 -0.11 14.66
CA ALA A 365 -9.91 -0.23 14.56
C ALA A 365 -9.42 -1.65 14.87
N ALA A 366 -10.03 -2.35 15.83
CA ALA A 366 -9.76 -3.76 16.12
C ALA A 366 -10.08 -4.64 14.90
N GLY A 367 -11.21 -4.40 14.24
CA GLY A 367 -11.52 -5.01 12.94
C GLY A 367 -10.48 -4.66 11.87
N ALA A 368 -10.08 -3.38 11.74
CA ALA A 368 -9.07 -2.98 10.77
C ALA A 368 -7.70 -3.66 11.00
N CYS A 369 -7.33 -3.90 12.27
CA CYS A 369 -6.15 -4.67 12.66
C CYS A 369 -6.21 -6.14 12.25
N THR A 370 -7.39 -6.77 12.15
CA THR A 370 -7.45 -8.14 11.59
C THR A 370 -7.24 -8.15 10.09
N VAL A 371 -7.45 -7.04 9.37
CA VAL A 371 -7.42 -7.00 7.91
C VAL A 371 -6.02 -6.66 7.37
N ARG A 372 -5.27 -5.76 8.02
CA ARG A 372 -3.89 -5.38 7.65
C ARG A 372 -3.07 -4.96 8.87
N VAL A 373 -1.76 -5.17 8.82
CA VAL A 373 -0.78 -4.57 9.76
C VAL A 373 -0.92 -3.04 9.87
N SER A 374 -1.35 -2.37 8.79
CA SER A 374 -1.69 -0.93 8.77
C SER A 374 -2.73 -0.52 9.84
N GLY A 375 -3.53 -1.46 10.37
CA GLY A 375 -4.42 -1.20 11.49
C GLY A 375 -3.66 -0.81 12.76
N ILE A 376 -2.47 -1.35 13.01
CA ILE A 376 -1.63 -0.96 14.16
C ILE A 376 -1.26 0.53 14.05
N PHE A 377 -0.89 1.00 12.85
CA PHE A 377 -0.60 2.42 12.61
C PHE A 377 -1.84 3.31 12.79
N LEU A 378 -3.04 2.81 12.48
CA LEU A 378 -4.30 3.50 12.74
C LEU A 378 -4.54 3.66 14.24
N VAL A 379 -4.26 2.63 15.04
CA VAL A 379 -4.40 2.67 16.51
C VAL A 379 -3.45 3.70 17.12
N VAL A 380 -2.19 3.73 16.67
CA VAL A 380 -1.21 4.76 17.10
C VAL A 380 -1.70 6.17 16.72
N ALA A 381 -2.21 6.36 15.50
CA ALA A 381 -2.78 7.63 15.06
C ALA A 381 -4.02 8.05 15.87
N LEU A 382 -4.90 7.11 16.22
CA LEU A 382 -6.07 7.33 17.07
C LEU A 382 -5.66 7.65 18.52
N ALA A 383 -4.58 7.08 19.03
CA ALA A 383 -4.02 7.42 20.34
C ALA A 383 -3.43 8.84 20.36
N VAL A 384 -2.66 9.23 19.34
CA VAL A 384 -2.18 10.61 19.18
C VAL A 384 -3.35 11.58 19.05
N GLU A 385 -4.38 11.24 18.27
CA GLU A 385 -5.60 12.03 18.16
C GLU A 385 -6.31 12.17 19.53
N PHE A 386 -6.47 11.09 20.30
CA PHE A 386 -7.06 11.16 21.64
C PHE A 386 -6.29 12.11 22.55
N LEU A 387 -4.96 11.96 22.61
CA LEU A 387 -4.06 12.72 23.46
C LEU A 387 -3.95 14.20 23.08
N THR A 388 -4.04 14.52 21.79
CA THR A 388 -3.98 15.89 21.27
C THR A 388 -5.35 16.57 21.16
N SER A 389 -6.45 15.80 21.26
CA SER A 389 -7.78 16.36 21.45
C SER A 389 -7.97 16.97 22.84
N GLY A 390 -8.82 17.99 22.94
CA GLY A 390 -9.24 18.56 24.23
C GLY A 390 -10.02 17.59 25.14
N ARG A 391 -10.26 16.35 24.72
CA ARG A 391 -11.02 15.31 25.45
C ARG A 391 -10.19 14.47 26.41
N ARG A 392 -8.87 14.71 26.54
CA ARG A 392 -7.97 13.98 27.47
C ARG A 392 -8.49 13.84 28.91
N LYS A 393 -9.41 14.71 29.35
CA LYS A 393 -10.10 14.63 30.66
C LYS A 393 -11.02 13.39 30.81
N GLN A 394 -11.40 12.73 29.73
CA GLN A 394 -12.24 11.52 29.70
C GLN A 394 -11.36 10.26 29.62
N LEU A 395 -10.54 10.01 30.64
CA LEU A 395 -9.53 8.93 30.63
C LEU A 395 -10.11 7.54 30.33
N LEU A 396 -11.34 7.25 30.76
CA LEU A 396 -12.04 6.00 30.47
C LEU A 396 -12.31 5.78 28.97
N ASP A 397 -12.49 6.86 28.19
CA ASP A 397 -12.66 6.74 26.74
C ASP A 397 -11.37 6.31 26.04
N GLY A 398 -10.21 6.66 26.62
CA GLY A 398 -8.89 6.24 26.13
C GLY A 398 -8.61 4.76 26.34
N LEU A 399 -9.19 4.12 27.36
CA LEU A 399 -9.00 2.68 27.62
C LEU A 399 -9.52 1.81 26.48
N TRP A 400 -10.54 2.26 25.74
CA TRP A 400 -11.03 1.54 24.56
C TRP A 400 -9.94 1.34 23.49
N LEU A 401 -8.95 2.24 23.39
CA LEU A 401 -7.86 2.12 22.43
C LEU A 401 -6.89 0.95 22.73
N ALA A 402 -7.05 0.24 23.86
CA ALA A 402 -6.40 -1.05 24.10
C ALA A 402 -7.10 -2.23 23.40
N LEU A 403 -8.40 -2.14 23.09
CA LEU A 403 -9.17 -3.22 22.46
C LEU A 403 -8.57 -3.75 21.14
N PRO A 404 -8.02 -2.92 20.24
CA PRO A 404 -7.34 -3.40 19.04
C PRO A 404 -6.11 -4.28 19.27
N ALA A 405 -5.53 -4.29 20.47
CA ALA A 405 -4.46 -5.23 20.81
C ALA A 405 -4.97 -6.68 20.89
N VAL A 406 -6.24 -6.91 21.23
CA VAL A 406 -6.83 -8.25 21.39
C VAL A 406 -6.73 -9.08 20.10
N PRO A 407 -7.21 -8.63 18.92
CA PRO A 407 -7.06 -9.41 17.68
C PRO A 407 -5.61 -9.54 17.21
N VAL A 408 -4.76 -8.53 17.45
CA VAL A 408 -3.34 -8.57 17.05
C VAL A 408 -2.59 -9.63 17.87
N LEU A 409 -2.71 -9.58 19.20
CA LEU A 409 -2.11 -10.57 20.10
C LEU A 409 -2.73 -11.96 19.91
N GLY A 410 -4.03 -12.04 19.61
CA GLY A 410 -4.69 -13.31 19.26
C GLY A 410 -4.12 -13.96 18.00
N TYR A 411 -3.84 -13.17 16.95
CA TYR A 411 -3.20 -13.67 15.74
C TYR A 411 -1.73 -14.05 16.00
N MET A 412 -0.97 -13.22 16.71
CA MET A 412 0.42 -13.55 17.09
C MET A 412 0.49 -14.82 17.97
N ALA A 413 -0.44 -15.02 18.90
CA ALA A 413 -0.55 -16.23 19.71
C ALA A 413 -0.91 -17.47 18.87
N TYR A 414 -1.81 -17.31 17.89
CA TYR A 414 -2.10 -18.37 16.92
C TYR A 414 -0.86 -18.76 16.11
N LEU A 415 -0.08 -17.79 15.62
CA LEU A 415 1.17 -18.08 14.91
C LEU A 415 2.20 -18.76 15.83
N TYR A 416 2.39 -18.26 17.05
CA TYR A 416 3.28 -18.86 18.05
C TYR A 416 2.90 -20.31 18.38
N ALA A 417 1.61 -20.61 18.53
CA ALA A 417 1.12 -21.95 18.82
C ALA A 417 1.35 -22.97 17.68
N ASN A 418 1.54 -22.51 16.43
CA ASN A 418 1.78 -23.36 15.26
C ASN A 418 3.25 -23.37 14.78
N THR A 419 4.03 -22.34 15.10
CA THR A 419 5.39 -22.14 14.55
C THR A 419 6.48 -21.87 15.60
N GLY A 420 6.11 -21.68 16.88
CA GLY A 420 7.04 -21.29 17.94
C GLY A 420 7.49 -19.81 17.90
N ASP A 421 6.92 -19.00 17.01
CA ASP A 421 7.38 -17.63 16.74
C ASP A 421 6.23 -16.60 16.78
N TRP A 422 6.32 -15.63 17.71
CA TRP A 422 5.36 -14.53 17.87
C TRP A 422 5.42 -13.50 16.73
N LEU A 423 6.57 -13.38 16.07
CA LEU A 423 6.84 -12.45 14.98
C LEU A 423 6.86 -13.14 13.61
N ARG A 424 6.31 -14.34 13.51
CA ARG A 424 6.27 -15.14 12.28
C ARG A 424 5.73 -14.38 11.07
N TRP A 425 4.73 -13.51 11.27
CA TRP A 425 4.17 -12.63 10.22
C TRP A 425 5.21 -11.63 9.69
N TYR A 426 6.11 -11.13 10.53
CA TYR A 426 7.17 -10.20 10.16
C TYR A 426 8.33 -10.93 9.50
N HIS A 427 8.74 -12.08 10.04
CA HIS A 427 9.79 -12.91 9.44
C HIS A 427 9.37 -13.43 8.05
N ALA A 428 8.12 -13.86 7.88
CA ALA A 428 7.53 -14.14 6.57
C ALA A 428 7.63 -12.93 5.62
N GLN A 429 7.34 -11.73 6.13
CA GLN A 429 7.40 -10.50 5.33
C GLN A 429 8.82 -10.12 4.91
N SER A 430 9.83 -10.36 5.77
CA SER A 430 11.24 -10.12 5.45
C SER A 430 11.83 -11.18 4.52
N GLN A 431 11.41 -12.45 4.66
CA GLN A 431 11.93 -13.57 3.87
C GLN A 431 11.50 -13.49 2.40
N GLU A 432 10.22 -13.26 2.14
CA GLU A 432 9.64 -13.36 0.79
C GLU A 432 9.59 -12.02 0.05
N TRP A 433 9.33 -10.91 0.76
CA TRP A 433 9.16 -9.58 0.17
C TRP A 433 10.28 -8.58 0.53
N TYR A 434 11.41 -9.05 1.08
CA TYR A 434 12.57 -8.23 1.44
C TYR A 434 12.25 -7.03 2.37
N ARG A 435 11.15 -7.09 3.13
CA ARG A 435 10.73 -6.02 4.07
C ARG A 435 11.43 -6.08 5.42
N GLY A 436 12.75 -6.30 5.39
CA GLY A 436 13.64 -6.09 6.53
C GLY A 436 13.91 -4.61 6.78
N PHE A 437 14.35 -4.26 8.00
CA PHE A 437 14.79 -2.90 8.29
C PHE A 437 15.98 -2.52 7.40
N THR A 438 15.80 -1.47 6.59
CA THR A 438 16.83 -0.87 5.75
C THR A 438 16.91 0.63 6.08
N PRO A 439 18.11 1.24 6.18
CA PRO A 439 18.21 2.68 6.43
C PRO A 439 17.56 3.51 5.30
N PRO A 440 16.92 4.65 5.60
CA PRO A 440 16.04 5.32 4.64
C PRO A 440 16.76 5.96 3.44
N TRP A 441 18.06 6.23 3.55
CA TRP A 441 18.88 6.66 2.41
C TRP A 441 19.19 5.48 1.47
N ASP A 442 19.50 4.30 2.01
CA ASP A 442 19.74 3.09 1.22
C ASP A 442 18.46 2.66 0.50
N SER A 443 17.32 2.66 1.21
CA SER A 443 15.99 2.43 0.63
C SER A 443 15.68 3.40 -0.52
N PHE A 444 16.05 4.67 -0.38
CA PHE A 444 15.92 5.68 -1.45
C PHE A 444 16.82 5.35 -2.64
N PHE A 445 18.11 5.07 -2.43
CA PHE A 445 19.05 4.77 -3.51
C PHE A 445 18.70 3.46 -4.24
N ASN A 446 18.31 2.41 -3.52
CA ASN A 446 17.80 1.16 -4.10
C ASN A 446 16.60 1.42 -5.01
N THR A 447 15.63 2.23 -4.55
CA THR A 447 14.44 2.60 -5.32
C THR A 447 14.79 3.49 -6.51
N TRP A 448 15.74 4.42 -6.35
CA TRP A 448 16.22 5.30 -7.41
C TRP A 448 16.94 4.53 -8.52
N ASN A 449 17.83 3.61 -8.16
CA ASN A 449 18.54 2.74 -9.10
C ASN A 449 17.56 1.85 -9.87
N ALA A 450 16.55 1.32 -9.19
CA ALA A 450 15.45 0.55 -9.78
C ALA A 450 14.57 1.38 -10.73
N ALA A 451 14.30 2.66 -10.40
CA ALA A 451 13.56 3.60 -11.24
C ALA A 451 14.34 4.09 -12.48
N THR A 452 15.67 3.97 -12.47
CA THR A 452 16.58 4.52 -13.50
C THR A 452 17.30 3.45 -14.33
N GLY A 453 16.97 2.17 -14.15
CA GLY A 453 17.56 1.07 -14.91
C GLY A 453 18.96 0.64 -14.47
N HIS A 454 19.45 1.14 -13.33
CA HIS A 454 20.74 0.73 -12.74
C HIS A 454 20.63 -0.54 -11.89
N THR A 455 19.42 -1.04 -11.63
CA THR A 455 19.18 -2.34 -10.98
C THR A 455 18.92 -3.41 -12.02
N ALA A 456 19.72 -4.48 -12.00
CA ALA A 456 19.44 -5.68 -12.79
C ALA A 456 18.36 -6.52 -12.10
N PHE A 457 17.27 -6.83 -12.81
CA PHE A 457 16.16 -7.66 -12.32
C PHE A 457 16.29 -9.13 -12.78
N GLY A 458 17.52 -9.60 -13.00
CA GLY A 458 17.80 -10.88 -13.68
C GLY A 458 17.48 -10.84 -15.18
N ASP A 459 17.41 -12.02 -15.80
CA ASP A 459 17.12 -12.20 -17.23
C ASP A 459 15.63 -12.02 -17.54
N VAL A 460 15.15 -10.78 -17.43
CA VAL A 460 13.77 -10.39 -17.75
C VAL A 460 13.69 -9.68 -19.10
N SER A 461 12.53 -9.81 -19.77
CA SER A 461 12.28 -9.08 -21.02
C SER A 461 12.30 -7.56 -20.82
N ASP A 462 12.71 -6.82 -21.85
CA ASP A 462 12.73 -5.35 -21.83
C ASP A 462 11.38 -4.73 -21.47
N ALA A 463 10.28 -5.36 -21.88
CA ALA A 463 8.92 -4.93 -21.55
C ALA A 463 8.61 -5.06 -20.05
N LEU A 464 9.08 -6.13 -19.40
CA LEU A 464 8.91 -6.34 -17.96
C LEU A 464 9.83 -5.41 -17.16
N ARG A 465 11.08 -5.26 -17.59
CA ARG A 465 12.03 -4.29 -17.02
C ARG A 465 11.48 -2.86 -17.06
N ALA A 466 10.95 -2.42 -18.21
CA ALA A 466 10.34 -1.10 -18.35
C ALA A 466 9.09 -0.94 -17.46
N ASN A 467 8.31 -2.01 -17.23
CA ASN A 467 7.17 -2.00 -16.30
C ASN A 467 7.61 -1.84 -14.84
N PHE A 468 8.70 -2.51 -14.42
CA PHE A 468 9.28 -2.30 -13.08
C PHE A 468 9.85 -0.88 -12.92
N GLU A 469 10.67 -0.40 -13.87
CA GLU A 469 11.20 0.97 -13.85
C GLU A 469 10.08 2.03 -13.73
N TRP A 470 9.00 1.87 -14.52
CA TRP A 470 7.82 2.73 -14.42
C TRP A 470 7.20 2.71 -13.01
N MET A 471 7.06 1.53 -12.41
CA MET A 471 6.50 1.43 -11.06
C MET A 471 7.40 2.10 -10.03
N PHE A 472 8.70 1.85 -10.04
CA PHE A 472 9.64 2.49 -9.10
C PHE A 472 9.68 4.02 -9.25
N ARG A 473 9.45 4.57 -10.45
CA ARG A 473 9.23 6.03 -10.63
C ARG A 473 7.96 6.51 -9.91
N ALA A 474 6.88 5.73 -9.94
CA ALA A 474 5.66 6.04 -9.20
C ALA A 474 5.80 5.84 -7.68
N GLU A 475 6.58 4.86 -7.22
CA GLU A 475 6.94 4.68 -5.81
C GLU A 475 7.62 5.94 -5.24
N LEU A 476 8.60 6.50 -5.98
CA LEU A 476 9.26 7.76 -5.62
C LEU A 476 8.28 8.95 -5.55
N VAL A 477 7.37 9.09 -6.53
CA VAL A 477 6.35 10.15 -6.54
C VAL A 477 5.35 9.99 -5.39
N ALA A 478 4.92 8.76 -5.09
CA ALA A 478 4.01 8.45 -4.00
C ALA A 478 4.67 8.69 -2.62
N MET A 479 5.96 8.35 -2.47
CA MET A 479 6.73 8.64 -1.27
C MET A 479 6.87 10.16 -1.04
N LEU A 480 7.23 10.92 -2.09
CA LEU A 480 7.30 12.38 -2.02
C LEU A 480 5.94 12.98 -1.62
N LEU A 481 4.84 12.50 -2.21
CA LEU A 481 3.49 12.92 -1.84
C LEU A 481 3.17 12.64 -0.37
N GLY A 482 3.53 11.45 0.14
CA GLY A 482 3.35 11.08 1.54
C GLY A 482 4.15 11.98 2.50
N LEU A 483 5.39 12.30 2.16
CA LEU A 483 6.23 13.22 2.91
C LEU A 483 5.64 14.64 2.93
N VAL A 484 5.23 15.17 1.77
CA VAL A 484 4.59 16.49 1.66
C VAL A 484 3.30 16.55 2.46
N VAL A 485 2.43 15.54 2.37
CA VAL A 485 1.20 15.45 3.16
C VAL A 485 1.51 15.42 4.66
N THR A 486 2.50 14.64 5.08
CA THR A 486 2.91 14.56 6.50
C THR A 486 3.40 15.92 7.01
N VAL A 487 4.28 16.61 6.27
CA VAL A 487 4.78 17.94 6.64
C VAL A 487 3.66 18.99 6.68
N VAL A 488 2.74 18.97 5.71
CA VAL A 488 1.56 19.86 5.70
C VAL A 488 0.65 19.59 6.91
N LEU A 489 0.41 18.34 7.29
CA LEU A 489 -0.41 18.01 8.47
C LEU A 489 0.28 18.40 9.78
N LEU A 490 1.61 18.23 9.89
CA LEU A 490 2.40 18.68 11.05
C LEU A 490 2.39 20.21 11.20
N THR A 491 2.61 20.94 10.12
CA THR A 491 2.58 22.42 10.12
C THR A 491 1.18 22.97 10.43
N LEU A 492 0.12 22.29 9.98
CA LEU A 492 -1.27 22.56 10.37
C LEU A 492 -1.64 22.03 11.77
N ARG A 493 -0.70 21.42 12.52
CA ARG A 493 -0.90 20.83 13.85
C ARG A 493 -2.01 19.76 13.91
N ARG A 494 -2.28 19.06 12.80
CA ARG A 494 -3.24 17.96 12.70
C ARG A 494 -2.58 16.64 13.13
N TRP A 495 -2.11 16.60 14.38
CA TRP A 495 -1.18 15.58 14.88
C TRP A 495 -1.61 14.13 14.61
N GLY A 496 -2.87 13.76 14.88
CA GLY A 496 -3.35 12.39 14.62
C GLY A 496 -3.28 11.99 13.14
N GLU A 497 -3.59 12.91 12.24
CA GLU A 497 -3.53 12.65 10.79
C GLU A 497 -2.09 12.65 10.26
N ALA A 498 -1.25 13.53 10.81
CA ALA A 498 0.17 13.52 10.55
C ALA A 498 0.81 12.20 11.00
N THR A 499 0.41 11.64 12.14
CA THR A 499 0.82 10.31 12.58
C THR A 499 0.30 9.22 11.66
N TRP A 500 -0.96 9.28 11.22
CA TRP A 500 -1.55 8.29 10.30
C TRP A 500 -0.78 8.15 8.99
N VAL A 501 -0.42 9.27 8.35
CA VAL A 501 0.37 9.26 7.11
C VAL A 501 1.84 9.03 7.41
N GLY A 502 2.40 9.74 8.39
CA GLY A 502 3.84 9.76 8.70
C GLY A 502 4.40 8.43 9.20
N VAL A 503 3.65 7.66 9.99
CA VAL A 503 4.09 6.32 10.42
C VAL A 503 4.14 5.35 9.25
N GLN A 504 3.20 5.45 8.29
CA GLN A 504 3.24 4.65 7.07
C GLN A 504 4.41 5.06 6.17
N VAL A 505 4.61 6.37 5.96
CA VAL A 505 5.76 6.92 5.22
C VAL A 505 7.08 6.44 5.83
N ALA A 506 7.23 6.49 7.16
CA ALA A 506 8.41 5.98 7.85
C ALA A 506 8.61 4.47 7.63
N ALA A 507 7.55 3.66 7.78
CA ALA A 507 7.63 2.21 7.58
C ALA A 507 8.03 1.82 6.14
N PHE A 508 7.50 2.51 5.13
CA PHE A 508 7.92 2.32 3.73
C PHE A 508 9.33 2.87 3.45
N ALA A 509 9.73 3.94 4.13
CA ALA A 509 11.08 4.49 3.99
C ALA A 509 12.15 3.57 4.61
N THR A 510 11.81 2.76 5.61
CA THR A 510 12.74 1.82 6.27
C THR A 510 12.67 0.38 5.73
N SER A 511 12.27 0.20 4.47
CA SER A 511 12.15 -1.08 3.76
C SER A 511 13.06 -1.06 2.53
N TYR A 512 13.65 -2.21 2.15
CA TYR A 512 14.72 -2.30 1.13
C TYR A 512 14.44 -1.51 -0.16
N TRP A 513 13.20 -1.55 -0.63
CA TRP A 513 12.63 -0.60 -1.59
C TRP A 513 11.41 0.11 -0.99
N PHE A 514 11.12 1.30 -1.54
CA PHE A 514 9.77 1.85 -1.51
C PHE A 514 8.91 0.95 -2.40
N PHE A 515 8.03 0.15 -1.77
CA PHE A 515 7.32 -0.93 -2.43
C PHE A 515 5.85 -0.94 -1.99
N SER A 516 4.93 -0.81 -2.95
CA SER A 516 3.48 -0.63 -2.75
C SER A 516 3.05 0.74 -2.18
N VAL A 517 3.89 1.78 -2.27
CA VAL A 517 3.56 3.14 -1.79
C VAL A 517 2.44 3.80 -2.60
N PRO A 518 2.31 3.64 -3.94
CA PRO A 518 1.15 4.09 -4.69
C PRO A 518 -0.16 3.54 -4.10
N ARG A 519 -0.23 2.24 -3.78
CA ARG A 519 -1.38 1.63 -3.08
C ARG A 519 -1.63 2.27 -1.73
N ALA A 520 -0.59 2.54 -0.95
CA ALA A 520 -0.69 3.21 0.35
C ALA A 520 -1.34 4.60 0.25
N THR A 521 -1.21 5.33 -0.86
CA THR A 521 -1.87 6.64 -1.05
C THR A 521 -3.39 6.55 -0.87
N LEU A 522 -4.03 5.43 -1.26
CA LEU A 522 -5.47 5.20 -1.07
C LEU A 522 -5.88 5.18 0.40
N LEU A 523 -4.97 4.77 1.28
CA LEU A 523 -5.21 4.66 2.73
C LEU A 523 -5.06 6.02 3.42
N TRP A 524 -4.34 6.97 2.82
CA TRP A 524 -4.10 8.31 3.36
C TRP A 524 -5.34 9.21 3.19
N PHE A 525 -6.47 8.88 3.83
CA PHE A 525 -7.69 9.71 3.81
C PHE A 525 -7.47 11.23 4.06
N PRO A 526 -6.49 11.72 4.85
CA PRO A 526 -6.22 13.16 4.97
C PRO A 526 -5.78 13.83 3.67
N LEU A 527 -5.07 13.13 2.77
CA LEU A 527 -4.71 13.60 1.42
C LEU A 527 -5.99 13.88 0.62
N TRP A 528 -6.90 12.91 0.57
CA TRP A 528 -8.14 12.99 -0.21
C TRP A 528 -9.09 14.04 0.34
N ILE A 529 -9.19 14.17 1.67
CA ILE A 529 -9.92 15.24 2.35
C ILE A 529 -9.33 16.62 1.99
N GLY A 530 -8.01 16.77 2.06
CA GLY A 530 -7.31 18.02 1.73
C GLY A 530 -7.50 18.44 0.27
N LEU A 531 -7.39 17.48 -0.66
CA LEU A 531 -7.69 17.68 -2.08
C LEU A 531 -9.15 18.08 -2.32
N GLY A 532 -10.10 17.43 -1.65
CA GLY A 532 -11.52 17.80 -1.73
C GLY A 532 -11.80 19.21 -1.20
N ALA A 533 -11.21 19.58 -0.07
CA ALA A 533 -11.31 20.93 0.50
C ALA A 533 -10.66 22.01 -0.38
N LEU A 534 -9.56 21.66 -1.07
CA LEU A 534 -8.91 22.53 -2.03
C LEU A 534 -9.75 22.68 -3.31
N ALA A 535 -10.37 21.60 -3.80
CA ALA A 535 -11.26 21.62 -4.97
C ALA A 535 -12.50 22.51 -4.75
N VAL A 536 -13.08 22.54 -3.53
CA VAL A 536 -14.15 23.50 -3.17
C VAL A 536 -13.67 24.94 -3.31
N ARG A 537 -12.49 25.27 -2.78
CA ARG A 537 -11.93 26.64 -2.81
C ARG A 537 -11.38 27.05 -4.18
N ARG A 538 -10.93 26.08 -4.98
CA ARG A 538 -10.22 26.27 -6.25
C ARG A 538 -10.74 25.25 -7.28
N PRO A 539 -11.86 25.52 -7.98
CA PRO A 539 -12.47 24.57 -8.91
C PRO A 539 -11.57 24.09 -10.06
N TRP A 540 -10.49 24.83 -10.37
CA TRP A 540 -9.48 24.39 -11.34
C TRP A 540 -8.71 23.15 -10.87
N VAL A 541 -8.54 22.93 -9.56
CA VAL A 541 -7.85 21.76 -9.00
C VAL A 541 -8.61 20.49 -9.31
N TRP A 542 -9.93 20.50 -9.20
CA TRP A 542 -10.78 19.38 -9.63
C TRP A 542 -10.61 19.10 -11.13
N ARG A 543 -10.62 20.14 -11.98
CA ARG A 543 -10.47 19.98 -13.44
C ARG A 543 -9.11 19.40 -13.81
N ALA A 544 -8.03 19.98 -13.29
CA ALA A 544 -6.67 19.50 -13.51
C ALA A 544 -6.47 18.07 -13.01
N TYR A 545 -7.03 17.76 -11.83
CA TYR A 545 -7.01 16.40 -11.30
C TYR A 545 -7.72 15.40 -12.22
N VAL A 546 -8.95 15.69 -12.66
CA VAL A 546 -9.69 14.78 -13.56
C VAL A 546 -8.95 14.56 -14.89
N ILE A 547 -8.38 15.62 -15.47
CA ILE A 547 -7.63 15.55 -16.74
C ILE A 547 -6.40 14.64 -16.63
N LEU A 548 -5.71 14.63 -15.48
CA LEU A 548 -4.48 13.84 -15.27
C LEU A 548 -4.76 12.46 -14.69
N ALA A 549 -5.61 12.37 -13.68
CA ALA A 549 -5.84 11.16 -12.89
C ALA A 549 -6.71 10.14 -13.63
N VAL A 550 -7.71 10.56 -14.42
CA VAL A 550 -8.59 9.59 -15.13
C VAL A 550 -7.83 8.79 -16.20
N PRO A 551 -6.98 9.38 -17.06
CA PRO A 551 -6.12 8.60 -17.97
C PRO A 551 -5.14 7.68 -17.21
N LEU A 552 -4.49 8.18 -16.16
CA LEU A 552 -3.55 7.39 -15.36
C LEU A 552 -4.23 6.22 -14.65
N PHE A 553 -5.44 6.40 -14.13
CA PHE A 553 -6.29 5.36 -13.56
C PHE A 553 -6.68 4.31 -14.61
N GLY A 554 -7.04 4.73 -15.82
CA GLY A 554 -7.30 3.81 -16.93
C GLY A 554 -6.09 2.94 -17.27
N ILE A 555 -4.89 3.55 -17.33
CA ILE A 555 -3.62 2.85 -17.56
C ILE A 555 -3.31 1.88 -16.40
N TRP A 556 -3.51 2.29 -15.15
CA TRP A 556 -3.27 1.45 -13.97
C TRP A 556 -4.19 0.23 -13.91
N ALA A 557 -5.48 0.46 -14.18
CA ALA A 557 -6.48 -0.60 -14.23
C ALA A 557 -6.18 -1.59 -15.36
N ALA A 558 -5.83 -1.09 -16.56
CA ALA A 558 -5.43 -1.93 -17.68
C ALA A 558 -4.13 -2.71 -17.38
N ALA A 559 -3.15 -2.12 -16.70
CA ALA A 559 -1.94 -2.82 -16.27
C ALA A 559 -2.26 -3.99 -15.34
N TYR A 560 -2.99 -3.74 -14.24
CA TYR A 560 -3.43 -4.77 -13.29
C TYR A 560 -4.20 -5.90 -13.98
N LEU A 561 -5.24 -5.54 -14.75
CA LEU A 561 -6.16 -6.49 -15.41
C LEU A 561 -5.51 -7.26 -16.57
N THR A 562 -4.27 -6.95 -16.94
CA THR A 562 -3.48 -7.68 -17.95
C THR A 562 -2.18 -8.26 -17.39
N GLY A 563 -2.08 -8.41 -16.06
CA GLY A 563 -0.94 -9.06 -15.39
C GLY A 563 0.36 -8.26 -15.40
N ARG A 564 0.31 -6.95 -15.67
CA ARG A 564 1.47 -6.05 -15.57
C ARG A 564 1.55 -5.45 -14.17
N TRP A 565 2.75 -5.46 -13.59
CA TRP A 565 2.98 -5.01 -12.22
C TRP A 565 2.45 -3.59 -12.01
N SER A 566 1.61 -3.45 -10.99
CA SER A 566 0.82 -2.25 -10.69
C SER A 566 0.90 -1.81 -9.21
N GLY A 567 1.73 -2.47 -8.39
CA GLY A 567 2.05 -2.09 -7.00
C GLY A 567 1.55 -3.04 -5.92
#